data_AF-A0A357FCE7-F1
#
_entry.id   AF-A0A357FCE7-F1
#
_cell.length_a   1.000
_cell.length_b   1.000
_cell.length_c   1.000
_cell.angle_alpha   90.00
_cell.angle_beta   90.00
_cell.angle_gamma   90.00
#
_symmetry.space_group_name_H-M   'P 1'
#
loop_
_entity.id
_entity.type
_entity.pdbx_description
1 polymer ?
#
loop_
_entity_poly.entity_id
_entity_poly.type
_entity_poly.pdbx_seq_one_letter_code
_entity_poly.pdbx_strand_id
1 'polypeptide(L)'
;MKTEAEKKNEREVSNPNSEKISLSAADLAKKPIGVRRKSTKTPEKEAEDLKYKGGRDSKYTGSTDSKFTDSGSSKYKGGLDSKLTEENKSVEKEFTQLPWKRQSNVWSKTEDEHTFGPPPKTNKFLKQRRSASQKNMSSESFGEQGKLMLEALRIPENTRSLYDVTHGFHPYPGRFHPDLPKILLKQFPAGSKVFDPFMGGGTVLLEGLLWQHQVFGNDLSPIANMVAKERCRWISEKNAGRVWQSFEEVSERVKTRSFEKRSVQRRNINWLNKYHPPYLFVELLHWIDGIENLRSANERDTLRAVFSSLIVKFSNKISETSEFTKPPTFPKGAVGKWMERKTQELLKNQLELAKKIPKTSPATIWNENISTLEGFEENSIDCTITSPPFPGTYDYLDLHELRLKWLDFPTDQMSSGEITKRNYTPRQWKQVFREFMLKLRRWTAEEGVCYLQLGDWLESDERVSGLEFTQKYADSVGWKVAGSASVQREIFDANLRQSFGKSGKWEHLILLRQ
;
A
#
# COMPACT_ATOMS: atom_id res chain seq x y z
N MET A 1 -30.97 42.53 -21.57
CA MET A 1 -32.27 43.15 -21.21
C MET A 1 -33.34 42.43 -22.02
N LYS A 2 -34.36 41.74 -21.52
CA LYS A 2 -34.95 41.59 -20.18
C LYS A 2 -35.41 40.13 -20.01
N THR A 3 -35.34 39.66 -18.78
CA THR A 3 -36.04 38.48 -18.24
C THR A 3 -37.54 38.76 -18.13
N GLU A 4 -38.38 37.76 -18.38
CA GLU A 4 -39.75 37.72 -17.89
C GLU A 4 -40.12 36.27 -17.56
N ALA A 5 -39.96 35.96 -16.27
CA ALA A 5 -40.76 34.95 -15.60
C ALA A 5 -42.20 35.47 -15.43
N GLU A 6 -43.10 34.54 -15.12
CA GLU A 6 -44.48 34.73 -14.65
C GLU A 6 -45.58 34.82 -15.73
N LYS A 7 -46.23 33.68 -15.97
CA LYS A 7 -47.70 33.59 -15.91
C LYS A 7 -48.21 32.15 -15.78
N LYS A 8 -48.90 31.95 -14.64
CA LYS A 8 -50.07 31.07 -14.37
C LYS A 8 -49.84 29.55 -14.26
N ASN A 9 -49.91 28.93 -13.08
CA ASN A 9 -51.00 28.69 -12.09
C ASN A 9 -52.07 27.64 -12.49
N GLU A 10 -52.38 26.83 -11.47
CA GLU A 10 -53.58 26.04 -11.18
C GLU A 10 -53.73 24.61 -11.75
N ARG A 11 -53.58 23.63 -10.84
CA ARG A 11 -54.70 22.80 -10.33
C ARG A 11 -54.31 22.07 -9.05
N GLU A 12 -54.86 22.54 -7.93
CA GLU A 12 -55.04 21.78 -6.69
C GLU A 12 -56.26 20.86 -6.79
N VAL A 13 -56.17 19.66 -6.20
CA VAL A 13 -57.33 18.92 -5.67
C VAL A 13 -56.95 18.39 -4.28
N SER A 14 -57.68 18.90 -3.30
CA SER A 14 -57.77 18.50 -1.88
C SER A 14 -58.40 17.11 -1.69
N ASN A 15 -58.04 16.37 -0.63
CA ASN A 15 -58.82 16.20 0.62
C ASN A 15 -58.21 15.10 1.55
N PRO A 16 -58.69 14.85 2.80
CA PRO A 16 -57.85 14.80 3.99
C PRO A 16 -58.00 13.47 4.78
N ASN A 17 -57.04 13.13 5.63
CA ASN A 17 -57.30 12.68 7.01
C ASN A 17 -56.01 12.32 7.73
N SER A 18 -56.03 12.70 9.00
CA SER A 18 -55.10 12.43 10.09
C SER A 18 -54.70 10.96 10.24
N GLU A 19 -53.42 10.70 10.52
CA GLU A 19 -52.97 10.16 11.81
C GLU A 19 -51.43 10.03 11.83
N LYS A 20 -50.79 10.66 12.82
CA LYS A 20 -49.38 10.46 13.13
C LYS A 20 -49.22 9.11 13.81
N ILE A 21 -48.65 8.13 13.10
CA ILE A 21 -48.20 6.88 13.71
C ILE A 21 -46.74 7.05 14.12
N SER A 22 -46.50 7.15 15.43
CA SER A 22 -45.18 7.04 16.05
C SER A 22 -44.79 5.57 16.17
N LEU A 23 -43.77 5.14 15.44
CA LEU A 23 -43.19 3.80 15.57
C LEU A 23 -42.27 3.74 16.78
N SER A 24 -42.52 2.80 17.69
CA SER A 24 -41.70 2.54 18.87
C SER A 24 -40.63 1.47 18.60
N ALA A 25 -39.54 1.48 19.36
CA ALA A 25 -38.40 0.58 19.21
C ALA A 25 -38.68 -0.91 19.52
N ALA A 26 -39.95 -1.31 19.72
CA ALA A 26 -40.35 -2.70 19.93
C ALA A 26 -40.91 -3.40 18.67
N ASP A 27 -41.17 -2.68 17.57
CA ASP A 27 -41.80 -3.24 16.37
C ASP A 27 -40.82 -3.84 15.34
N LEU A 28 -39.50 -3.77 15.59
CA LEU A 28 -38.45 -4.29 14.70
C LEU A 28 -37.95 -5.70 15.04
N ALA A 29 -38.62 -6.43 15.94
CA ALA A 29 -38.22 -7.77 16.36
C ALA A 29 -39.22 -8.87 15.93
N LYS A 30 -39.49 -9.00 14.63
CA LYS A 30 -40.13 -10.21 14.06
C LYS A 30 -39.27 -10.76 12.92
N LYS A 31 -38.72 -11.96 13.13
CA LYS A 31 -37.92 -12.72 12.16
C LYS A 31 -38.74 -13.00 10.89
N PRO A 32 -38.17 -12.87 9.67
CA PRO A 32 -38.84 -13.31 8.45
C PRO A 32 -38.98 -14.83 8.41
N ILE A 33 -40.19 -15.26 8.04
CA ILE A 33 -40.62 -16.63 7.78
C ILE A 33 -39.74 -17.24 6.68
N GLY A 34 -39.17 -18.41 6.96
CA GLY A 34 -38.30 -19.15 6.05
C GLY A 34 -39.08 -19.67 4.82
N VAL A 35 -38.64 -19.26 3.63
CA VAL A 35 -39.14 -19.80 2.37
C VAL A 35 -38.59 -21.20 2.15
N ARG A 36 -39.50 -22.18 2.18
CA ARG A 36 -39.30 -23.60 1.90
C ARG A 36 -38.83 -23.78 0.44
N ARG A 37 -37.61 -24.30 0.22
CA ARG A 37 -37.16 -24.75 -1.11
C ARG A 37 -37.97 -25.98 -1.53
N LYS A 38 -38.68 -25.87 -2.66
CA LYS A 38 -39.26 -27.00 -3.40
C LYS A 38 -38.13 -27.82 -4.01
N SER A 39 -38.09 -29.12 -3.71
CA SER A 39 -37.29 -30.12 -4.41
C SER A 39 -38.00 -30.52 -5.71
N THR A 40 -37.34 -30.31 -6.85
CA THR A 40 -37.74 -30.91 -8.14
C THR A 40 -36.90 -32.16 -8.36
N LYS A 41 -37.58 -33.31 -8.40
CA LYS A 41 -37.06 -34.61 -8.83
C LYS A 41 -36.62 -34.54 -10.29
N THR A 42 -35.47 -35.12 -10.61
CA THR A 42 -35.11 -35.59 -11.96
C THR A 42 -34.63 -37.04 -11.79
N PRO A 43 -35.03 -37.99 -12.67
CA PRO A 43 -34.91 -39.42 -12.40
C PRO A 43 -33.50 -40.00 -12.65
N GLU A 44 -33.31 -41.14 -12.00
CA GLU A 44 -32.11 -41.99 -11.93
C GLU A 44 -31.71 -42.59 -13.29
N LYS A 45 -30.40 -42.77 -13.47
CA LYS A 45 -29.82 -43.90 -14.20
C LYS A 45 -28.75 -44.56 -13.32
N GLU A 46 -28.98 -45.85 -13.10
CA GLU A 46 -28.11 -46.98 -12.73
C GLU A 46 -26.64 -46.83 -13.17
N ALA A 47 -25.61 -47.49 -12.65
CA ALA A 47 -25.25 -48.36 -11.51
C ALA A 47 -23.69 -48.21 -11.45
N GLU A 48 -22.90 -48.57 -10.45
CA GLU A 48 -22.69 -49.89 -9.82
C GLU A 48 -21.48 -49.71 -8.85
N ASP A 49 -21.53 -50.39 -7.70
CA ASP A 49 -20.40 -51.01 -6.97
C ASP A 49 -19.21 -50.19 -6.41
N LEU A 50 -18.66 -50.42 -5.20
CA LEU A 50 -18.83 -51.44 -4.16
C LEU A 50 -18.27 -50.90 -2.83
N LYS A 51 -18.91 -51.29 -1.72
CA LYS A 51 -18.48 -51.05 -0.32
C LYS A 51 -17.35 -52.00 0.08
N TYR A 52 -16.48 -51.57 0.99
CA TYR A 52 -16.13 -52.38 2.17
C TYR A 52 -15.52 -51.53 3.30
N LYS A 53 -16.15 -51.53 4.48
CA LYS A 53 -15.48 -51.37 5.79
C LYS A 53 -16.35 -52.01 6.86
N GLY A 54 -15.82 -53.08 7.45
CA GLY A 54 -16.42 -53.83 8.55
C GLY A 54 -16.34 -53.07 9.87
N GLY A 55 -17.28 -53.37 10.76
CA GLY A 55 -17.24 -52.99 12.17
C GLY A 55 -16.60 -54.05 13.05
N ARG A 56 -16.33 -53.69 14.31
CA ARG A 56 -16.92 -54.30 15.51
C ARG A 56 -16.32 -53.68 16.78
N ASP A 57 -17.25 -53.41 17.68
CA ASP A 57 -17.23 -53.29 19.14
C ASP A 57 -16.02 -53.82 19.93
N SER A 58 -15.70 -53.14 21.04
CA SER A 58 -15.88 -53.69 22.40
C SER A 58 -15.36 -52.74 23.51
N LYS A 59 -16.04 -52.82 24.66
CA LYS A 59 -15.85 -52.17 25.97
C LYS A 59 -14.49 -52.47 26.62
N TYR A 60 -14.00 -51.57 27.49
CA TYR A 60 -13.79 -51.83 28.94
C TYR A 60 -13.27 -50.58 29.69
N THR A 61 -13.55 -50.58 30.98
CA THR A 61 -13.36 -49.58 32.05
C THR A 61 -11.93 -49.52 32.62
N GLY A 62 -11.54 -48.39 33.25
CA GLY A 62 -10.38 -48.34 34.16
C GLY A 62 -10.11 -46.95 34.74
N SER A 63 -10.28 -46.83 36.05
CA SER A 63 -9.99 -45.68 36.93
C SER A 63 -8.49 -45.58 37.28
N THR A 64 -7.94 -44.36 37.49
CA THR A 64 -7.36 -43.89 38.78
C THR A 64 -6.66 -42.51 38.69
N ASP A 65 -7.04 -41.63 39.64
CA ASP A 65 -6.23 -40.75 40.52
C ASP A 65 -5.08 -39.87 40.00
N SER A 66 -5.15 -38.55 40.23
CA SER A 66 -4.69 -37.89 41.48
C SER A 66 -4.37 -36.38 41.33
N LYS A 67 -4.88 -35.58 42.29
CA LYS A 67 -4.25 -34.47 43.06
C LYS A 67 -3.60 -33.29 42.28
N PHE A 68 -3.64 -32.00 42.66
CA PHE A 68 -4.04 -31.25 43.86
C PHE A 68 -3.97 -29.73 43.50
N THR A 69 -4.84 -28.90 44.11
CA THR A 69 -4.63 -27.51 44.63
C THR A 69 -4.04 -26.40 43.73
N ASP A 70 -4.37 -25.12 43.83
CA ASP A 70 -5.04 -24.36 44.89
C ASP A 70 -5.72 -23.10 44.31
N SER A 71 -6.72 -22.69 45.06
CA SER A 71 -7.49 -21.46 45.05
C SER A 71 -6.68 -20.22 45.49
N GLY A 72 -7.18 -19.02 45.16
CA GLY A 72 -6.60 -17.78 45.68
C GLY A 72 -7.20 -16.52 45.08
N SER A 73 -8.47 -16.28 45.38
CA SER A 73 -9.19 -15.04 45.08
C SER A 73 -8.72 -13.89 45.98
N SER A 74 -8.62 -12.68 45.41
CA SER A 74 -8.72 -11.44 46.19
C SER A 74 -9.38 -10.35 45.34
N LYS A 75 -10.57 -9.97 45.75
CA LYS A 75 -11.31 -8.76 45.35
C LYS A 75 -11.03 -7.70 46.42
N TYR A 76 -10.70 -6.48 46.01
CA TYR A 76 -11.08 -5.29 46.77
C TYR A 76 -11.57 -4.18 45.84
N LYS A 77 -12.72 -3.62 46.21
CA LYS A 77 -13.48 -2.51 45.62
C LYS A 77 -13.31 -1.27 46.48
N GLY A 78 -13.49 -0.10 45.88
CA GLY A 78 -13.78 1.20 46.50
C GLY A 78 -13.28 2.29 45.54
N GLY A 79 -14.13 3.05 44.82
CA GLY A 79 -15.03 4.11 45.33
C GLY A 79 -14.26 5.44 45.34
N LEU A 80 -14.78 6.64 45.06
CA LEU A 80 -16.04 7.19 44.55
C LEU A 80 -15.73 8.70 44.27
N ASP A 81 -16.45 9.33 43.34
CA ASP A 81 -16.78 10.77 43.22
C ASP A 81 -15.70 11.89 43.14
N SER A 82 -15.83 12.75 42.13
CA SER A 82 -16.35 14.12 42.32
C SER A 82 -16.55 14.88 41.00
N LYS A 83 -17.68 15.61 40.95
CA LYS A 83 -18.11 16.55 39.93
C LYS A 83 -17.35 17.88 40.07
N LEU A 84 -17.02 18.52 38.95
CA LEU A 84 -17.00 19.98 38.84
C LEU A 84 -17.52 20.40 37.45
N THR A 85 -18.51 21.29 37.49
CA THR A 85 -19.18 21.98 36.39
C THR A 85 -18.41 23.23 36.00
N GLU A 86 -18.30 23.55 34.72
CA GLU A 86 -18.55 24.91 34.20
C GLU A 86 -18.67 24.94 32.68
N GLU A 87 -19.66 25.70 32.23
CA GLU A 87 -20.12 25.83 30.85
C GLU A 87 -19.20 26.73 30.02
N ASN A 88 -18.81 26.25 28.84
CA ASN A 88 -18.38 27.12 27.74
C ASN A 88 -19.06 26.64 26.46
N LYS A 89 -20.18 27.27 26.09
CA LYS A 89 -20.86 27.07 24.80
C LYS A 89 -20.05 27.74 23.70
N SER A 90 -19.10 26.99 23.15
CA SER A 90 -18.68 27.16 21.76
C SER A 90 -19.48 26.17 20.93
N VAL A 91 -20.03 26.62 19.80
CA VAL A 91 -20.71 25.74 18.84
C VAL A 91 -19.63 24.92 18.14
N GLU A 92 -19.14 23.88 18.82
CA GLU A 92 -18.42 22.79 18.19
C GLU A 92 -19.41 22.06 17.29
N LYS A 93 -19.14 22.06 15.98
CA LYS A 93 -19.70 21.01 15.11
C LYS A 93 -19.33 19.68 15.76
N GLU A 94 -20.32 18.93 16.23
CA GLU A 94 -20.15 17.54 16.64
C GLU A 94 -19.48 16.79 15.49
N PHE A 95 -18.16 16.65 15.56
CA PHE A 95 -17.44 15.71 14.72
C PHE A 95 -17.85 14.34 15.24
N THR A 96 -18.69 13.65 14.47
CA THR A 96 -19.01 12.25 14.66
C THR A 96 -17.71 11.49 14.95
N GLN A 97 -17.57 10.96 16.16
CA GLN A 97 -16.45 10.09 16.52
C GLN A 97 -16.28 9.06 15.41
N LEU A 98 -15.04 8.90 14.92
CA LEU A 98 -14.71 7.94 13.87
C LEU A 98 -15.35 6.58 14.21
N PRO A 99 -16.11 5.94 13.31
CA PRO A 99 -16.98 4.83 13.68
C PRO A 99 -16.22 3.63 14.27
N TRP A 100 -14.94 3.46 13.93
CA TRP A 100 -14.07 2.41 14.50
C TRP A 100 -13.50 2.74 15.88
N LYS A 101 -13.65 3.96 16.39
CA LYS A 101 -13.26 4.34 17.76
C LYS A 101 -14.34 4.04 18.81
N ARG A 102 -15.57 3.67 18.41
CA ARG A 102 -16.69 3.43 19.35
C ARG A 102 -16.61 2.13 20.16
N GLN A 103 -15.49 1.40 20.14
CA GLN A 103 -15.26 0.26 21.04
C GLN A 103 -13.81 0.22 21.53
N SER A 104 -13.55 0.88 22.66
CA SER A 104 -12.53 0.34 23.58
C SER A 104 -13.10 -0.96 24.15
N ASN A 105 -12.43 -2.08 23.84
CA ASN A 105 -12.63 -3.43 24.40
C ASN A 105 -13.55 -4.40 23.64
N VAL A 106 -13.43 -4.55 22.31
CA VAL A 106 -13.64 -5.87 21.65
C VAL A 106 -12.76 -5.99 20.40
N TRP A 107 -11.45 -6.06 20.58
CA TRP A 107 -10.59 -6.71 19.59
C TRP A 107 -9.71 -7.69 20.36
N SER A 108 -10.25 -8.88 20.61
CA SER A 108 -9.41 -10.01 20.98
C SER A 108 -8.37 -10.18 19.88
N LYS A 109 -7.10 -10.11 20.25
CA LYS A 109 -5.99 -10.60 19.42
C LYS A 109 -6.29 -12.06 19.10
N THR A 110 -6.85 -12.33 17.93
CA THR A 110 -6.90 -13.66 17.34
C THR A 110 -6.36 -13.55 15.92
N GLU A 111 -5.14 -14.05 15.78
CA GLU A 111 -4.50 -14.71 14.64
C GLU A 111 -4.79 -14.17 13.21
N ASP A 112 -3.68 -13.77 12.57
CA ASP A 112 -3.47 -13.66 11.13
C ASP A 112 -4.42 -12.75 10.32
N GLU A 113 -4.29 -11.45 10.51
CA GLU A 113 -4.75 -10.47 9.52
C GLU A 113 -3.80 -10.47 8.31
N HIS A 114 -4.19 -11.23 7.29
CA HIS A 114 -3.55 -11.24 5.98
C HIS A 114 -3.54 -9.84 5.35
N THR A 115 -2.36 -9.21 5.33
CA THR A 115 -2.07 -8.15 4.36
C THR A 115 -2.14 -8.78 2.96
N PHE A 116 -3.06 -8.28 2.13
CA PHE A 116 -3.49 -8.82 0.82
C PHE A 116 -4.56 -9.94 0.84
N GLY A 117 -5.75 -9.61 1.34
CA GLY A 117 -7.01 -10.31 0.99
C GLY A 117 -7.25 -11.62 1.76
N PRO A 118 -8.53 -12.04 1.90
CA PRO A 118 -8.84 -13.32 2.53
C PRO A 118 -8.29 -14.47 1.65
N PRO A 119 -7.75 -15.54 2.25
CA PRO A 119 -7.33 -16.72 1.51
C PRO A 119 -8.55 -17.32 0.78
N PRO A 120 -8.34 -17.95 -0.39
CA PRO A 120 -9.41 -18.63 -1.10
C PRO A 120 -10.10 -19.66 -0.18
N LYS A 121 -11.43 -19.75 -0.28
CA LYS A 121 -12.29 -20.68 0.50
C LYS A 121 -12.12 -22.16 0.09
N THR A 122 -10.90 -22.60 -0.15
CA THR A 122 -10.59 -23.99 -0.46
C THR A 122 -9.63 -24.52 0.59
N ASN A 123 -10.09 -25.47 1.41
CA ASN A 123 -9.26 -26.26 2.35
C ASN A 123 -8.19 -27.14 1.66
N LYS A 124 -7.89 -26.90 0.38
CA LYS A 124 -6.63 -27.41 -0.17
C LYS A 124 -5.55 -26.53 0.43
N PHE A 125 -4.70 -27.13 1.28
CA PHE A 125 -3.40 -26.58 1.62
C PHE A 125 -2.66 -26.28 0.31
N LEU A 126 -2.87 -25.08 -0.24
CA LEU A 126 -1.93 -24.47 -1.16
C LEU A 126 -0.65 -24.47 -0.35
N LYS A 127 0.36 -25.24 -0.76
CA LYS A 127 1.73 -25.09 -0.24
C LYS A 127 1.98 -23.59 -0.29
N GLN A 128 1.94 -22.95 0.88
CA GLN A 128 2.25 -21.55 1.02
C GLN A 128 3.63 -21.45 0.37
N ARG A 129 3.75 -20.71 -0.73
CA ARG A 129 5.05 -20.46 -1.34
C ARG A 129 5.87 -19.82 -0.24
N ARG A 130 6.70 -20.61 0.45
CA ARG A 130 7.73 -20.09 1.33
C ARG A 130 8.51 -19.14 0.42
N SER A 131 8.59 -17.87 0.77
CA SER A 131 9.64 -17.05 0.20
C SER A 131 10.93 -17.83 0.40
N ALA A 132 11.71 -17.99 -0.66
CA ALA A 132 12.98 -18.71 -0.62
C ALA A 132 13.73 -18.30 0.65
N SER A 133 14.11 -19.29 1.47
CA SER A 133 14.89 -19.03 2.67
C SER A 133 16.19 -18.35 2.24
N GLN A 134 16.43 -17.12 2.69
CA GLN A 134 17.67 -16.40 2.37
C GLN A 134 18.88 -16.99 3.10
N LYS A 135 18.66 -17.94 4.03
CA LYS A 135 19.68 -18.61 4.84
C LYS A 135 20.82 -19.25 4.05
N ASN A 136 20.56 -19.66 2.80
CA ASN A 136 21.52 -20.37 1.95
C ASN A 136 21.98 -19.56 0.73
N MET A 137 21.76 -18.24 0.73
CA MET A 137 22.20 -17.39 -0.38
C MET A 137 23.67 -17.00 -0.22
N SER A 138 24.44 -17.18 -1.29
CA SER A 138 25.80 -16.64 -1.41
C SER A 138 25.76 -15.14 -1.14
N SER A 139 26.70 -14.66 -0.33
CA SER A 139 26.82 -13.24 -0.06
C SER A 139 28.23 -12.85 0.25
N GLU A 140 28.54 -11.59 -0.01
CA GLU A 140 29.87 -11.03 0.16
C GLU A 140 29.71 -9.62 0.73
N SER A 141 30.68 -9.16 1.52
CA SER A 141 30.73 -7.77 1.93
C SER A 141 32.16 -7.32 2.23
N PHE A 142 32.42 -6.04 2.04
CA PHE A 142 33.70 -5.40 2.36
C PHE A 142 33.49 -3.95 2.81
N GLY A 143 34.56 -3.36 3.35
CA GLY A 143 34.53 -2.02 3.92
C GLY A 143 33.99 -2.02 5.35
N GLU A 144 34.19 -0.89 6.03
CA GLU A 144 33.87 -0.72 7.46
C GLU A 144 32.40 -1.05 7.78
N GLN A 145 31.48 -0.66 6.90
CA GLN A 145 30.04 -0.89 7.07
C GLN A 145 29.51 -2.16 6.38
N GLY A 146 30.39 -2.99 5.78
CA GLY A 146 29.96 -4.13 4.98
C GLY A 146 29.07 -5.14 5.71
N LYS A 147 29.32 -5.38 7.02
CA LYS A 147 28.49 -6.27 7.84
C LYS A 147 27.09 -5.72 8.09
N LEU A 148 26.99 -4.43 8.43
CA LEU A 148 25.71 -3.74 8.63
C LEU A 148 24.89 -3.72 7.33
N MET A 149 25.54 -3.37 6.22
CA MET A 149 24.89 -3.35 4.91
C MET A 149 24.40 -4.73 4.50
N LEU A 150 25.15 -5.79 4.85
CA LEU A 150 24.73 -7.16 4.59
C LEU A 150 23.51 -7.56 5.43
N GLU A 151 23.45 -7.14 6.69
CA GLU A 151 22.27 -7.29 7.55
C GLU A 151 21.05 -6.58 6.94
N ALA A 152 21.22 -5.33 6.49
CA ALA A 152 20.18 -4.54 5.84
C ALA A 152 19.68 -5.18 4.53
N LEU A 153 20.57 -5.76 3.71
CA LEU A 153 20.25 -6.31 2.40
C LEU A 153 19.64 -7.72 2.44
N ARG A 154 20.02 -8.55 3.41
CA ARG A 154 19.55 -9.94 3.53
C ARG A 154 18.11 -10.06 4.02
N ILE A 155 17.60 -9.10 4.78
CA ILE A 155 16.26 -9.12 5.40
C ILE A 155 16.07 -10.38 6.28
N PRO A 156 16.14 -10.28 7.62
CA PRO A 156 16.17 -11.47 8.48
C PRO A 156 14.90 -12.35 8.38
N GLU A 157 15.09 -13.68 8.34
CA GLU A 157 14.01 -14.67 8.12
C GLU A 157 12.92 -14.69 9.19
N ASN A 158 13.28 -14.38 10.45
CA ASN A 158 12.41 -14.51 11.62
C ASN A 158 11.91 -13.17 12.18
N THR A 159 12.28 -12.06 11.55
CA THR A 159 11.83 -10.71 11.94
C THR A 159 11.42 -9.94 10.71
N ARG A 160 10.57 -10.52 9.85
CA ARG A 160 9.73 -9.66 9.02
C ARG A 160 8.93 -8.81 9.99
N SER A 161 9.38 -7.57 10.19
CA SER A 161 8.56 -6.58 10.86
C SER A 161 7.22 -6.65 10.16
N LEU A 162 6.16 -6.94 10.91
CA LEU A 162 4.83 -6.58 10.48
C LEU A 162 4.94 -5.13 9.97
N TYR A 163 4.36 -4.84 8.81
CA TYR A 163 4.35 -3.49 8.29
C TYR A 163 3.88 -2.57 9.41
N ASP A 164 4.78 -1.70 9.87
CA ASP A 164 4.45 -0.73 10.91
C ASP A 164 3.77 0.46 10.24
N VAL A 165 2.83 1.09 10.93
CA VAL A 165 2.11 2.28 10.45
C VAL A 165 1.65 2.12 8.99
N THR A 166 2.03 3.02 8.09
CA THR A 166 1.53 3.13 6.71
C THR A 166 2.30 2.31 5.67
N HIS A 167 3.32 1.53 6.05
CA HIS A 167 4.12 0.74 5.09
C HIS A 167 3.26 -0.17 4.19
N GLY A 168 2.19 -0.75 4.74
CA GLY A 168 1.27 -1.66 4.05
C GLY A 168 0.18 -0.99 3.21
N PHE A 169 0.10 0.34 3.18
CA PHE A 169 -1.04 1.06 2.62
C PHE A 169 -1.31 0.77 1.13
N HIS A 170 -0.30 0.93 0.28
CA HIS A 170 -0.44 0.85 -1.17
C HIS A 170 0.58 -0.12 -1.80
N PRO A 171 0.16 -1.03 -2.69
CA PRO A 171 1.09 -1.87 -3.44
C PRO A 171 1.91 -1.00 -4.41
N TYR A 172 3.22 -1.02 -4.27
CA TYR A 172 4.16 -0.33 -5.17
C TYR A 172 5.36 -1.26 -5.39
N PRO A 173 5.50 -1.89 -6.58
CA PRO A 173 6.62 -2.78 -6.86
C PRO A 173 7.96 -2.03 -6.88
N GLY A 174 9.05 -2.76 -6.64
CA GLY A 174 10.40 -2.17 -6.64
C GLY A 174 10.74 -1.33 -5.40
N ARG A 175 9.90 -1.35 -4.35
CA ARG A 175 10.20 -0.69 -3.08
C ARG A 175 11.20 -1.48 -2.23
N PHE A 176 11.96 -0.79 -1.39
CA PHE A 176 12.74 -1.44 -0.33
C PHE A 176 11.84 -2.16 0.68
N HIS A 177 12.38 -3.22 1.26
CA HIS A 177 11.89 -3.74 2.52
C HIS A 177 12.17 -2.70 3.63
N PRO A 178 11.25 -2.42 4.56
CA PRO A 178 11.45 -1.37 5.58
C PRO A 178 12.72 -1.54 6.41
N ASP A 179 13.11 -2.78 6.72
CA ASP A 179 14.31 -3.05 7.51
C ASP A 179 15.60 -2.51 6.87
N LEU A 180 15.69 -2.43 5.54
CA LEU A 180 16.89 -1.92 4.88
C LEU A 180 17.15 -0.45 5.26
N PRO A 181 16.28 0.53 4.91
CA PRO A 181 16.49 1.90 5.34
C PRO A 181 16.44 2.04 6.86
N LYS A 182 15.62 1.26 7.58
CA LYS A 182 15.57 1.31 9.05
C LYS A 182 16.93 1.02 9.70
N ILE A 183 17.65 0.00 9.24
CA ILE A 183 18.97 -0.39 9.77
C ILE A 183 20.01 0.68 9.43
N LEU A 184 20.02 1.18 8.19
CA LEU A 184 20.98 2.19 7.74
C LEU A 184 20.76 3.54 8.45
N LEU A 185 19.51 4.00 8.53
CA LEU A 185 19.15 5.32 9.08
C LEU A 185 19.34 5.42 10.60
N LYS A 186 19.37 4.28 11.30
CA LYS A 186 19.67 4.23 12.74
C LYS A 186 21.05 4.78 13.09
N GLN A 187 21.98 4.79 12.14
CA GLN A 187 23.35 5.26 12.36
C GLN A 187 23.48 6.78 12.39
N PHE A 188 22.46 7.50 11.92
CA PHE A 188 22.48 8.95 11.80
C PHE A 188 21.82 9.60 13.02
N PRO A 189 22.32 10.75 13.51
CA PRO A 189 21.67 11.48 14.59
C PRO A 189 20.29 12.00 14.15
N ALA A 190 19.35 12.11 15.10
CA ALA A 190 18.05 12.71 14.83
C ALA A 190 18.21 14.12 14.23
N GLY A 191 17.35 14.46 13.27
CA GLY A 191 17.42 15.72 12.54
C GLY A 191 18.32 15.71 11.30
N SER A 192 19.02 14.60 11.01
CA SER A 192 19.82 14.45 9.78
C SER A 192 18.94 14.61 8.53
N LYS A 193 19.53 15.12 7.45
CA LYS A 193 18.87 15.29 6.15
C LYS A 193 19.04 14.05 5.29
N VAL A 194 17.92 13.37 5.04
CA VAL A 194 17.86 12.10 4.29
C VAL A 194 17.18 12.33 2.95
N PHE A 195 17.82 11.90 1.87
CA PHE A 195 17.30 12.07 0.52
C PHE A 195 17.13 10.73 -0.22
N ASP A 196 16.04 10.61 -0.97
CA ASP A 196 15.86 9.55 -1.97
C ASP A 196 15.41 10.16 -3.32
N PRO A 197 16.31 10.28 -4.32
CA PRO A 197 16.01 10.85 -5.64
C PRO A 197 15.10 9.99 -6.53
N PHE A 198 14.89 8.72 -6.15
CA PHE A 198 14.05 7.74 -6.83
C PHE A 198 13.15 7.02 -5.80
N MET A 199 12.45 7.83 -5.00
CA MET A 199 11.79 7.37 -3.77
C MET A 199 10.75 6.26 -3.96
N GLY A 200 10.20 6.12 -5.18
CA GLY A 200 9.08 5.24 -5.47
C GLY A 200 7.95 5.45 -4.47
N GLY A 201 7.52 4.37 -3.81
CA GLY A 201 6.49 4.43 -2.78
C GLY A 201 6.91 5.06 -1.45
N GLY A 202 8.11 5.63 -1.30
CA GLY A 202 8.53 6.40 -0.13
C GLY A 202 8.95 5.60 1.11
N THR A 203 9.47 4.37 0.95
CA THR A 203 9.92 3.56 2.10
C THR A 203 11.04 4.25 2.89
N VAL A 204 12.04 4.82 2.19
CA VAL A 204 13.16 5.55 2.84
C VAL A 204 12.63 6.74 3.63
N LEU A 205 11.69 7.50 3.05
CA LEU A 205 11.12 8.69 3.69
C LEU A 205 10.35 8.33 4.96
N LEU A 206 9.52 7.28 4.92
CA LEU A 206 8.76 6.85 6.08
C LEU A 206 9.66 6.37 7.22
N GLU A 207 10.67 5.55 6.93
CA GLU A 207 11.65 5.12 7.94
C GLU A 207 12.51 6.29 8.44
N GLY A 208 12.85 7.26 7.59
CA GLY A 208 13.53 8.48 8.01
C GLY A 208 12.69 9.33 8.96
N LEU A 209 11.39 9.49 8.70
CA LEU A 209 10.50 10.17 9.64
C LEU A 209 10.44 9.47 10.99
N LEU A 210 10.35 8.13 11.00
CA LEU A 210 10.33 7.32 12.23
C LEU A 210 11.63 7.46 13.05
N TRP A 211 12.76 7.69 12.38
CA TRP A 211 14.04 8.04 13.00
C TRP A 211 14.21 9.54 13.32
N GLN A 212 13.15 10.35 13.13
CA GLN A 212 13.14 11.80 13.38
C GLN A 212 14.11 12.58 12.49
N HIS A 213 14.36 12.10 11.27
CA HIS A 213 15.15 12.79 10.24
C HIS A 213 14.33 13.82 9.48
N GLN A 214 15.00 14.79 8.86
CA GLN A 214 14.42 15.63 7.83
C GLN A 214 14.48 14.86 6.50
N VAL A 215 13.32 14.47 5.97
CA VAL A 215 13.27 13.61 4.79
C VAL A 215 12.83 14.35 3.54
N PHE A 216 13.53 14.05 2.45
CA PHE A 216 13.31 14.63 1.15
C PHE A 216 13.23 13.52 0.11
N GLY A 217 12.28 13.61 -0.82
CA GLY A 217 12.10 12.60 -1.86
C GLY A 217 11.78 13.22 -3.20
N ASN A 218 12.27 12.59 -4.26
CA ASN A 218 11.89 12.89 -5.62
C ASN A 218 11.53 11.59 -6.36
N ASP A 219 10.56 11.67 -7.26
CA ASP A 219 10.30 10.61 -8.23
C ASP A 219 9.63 11.21 -9.46
N LEU A 220 9.92 10.66 -10.64
CA LEU A 220 9.26 11.08 -11.87
C LEU A 220 7.79 10.61 -11.92
N SER A 221 7.46 9.51 -11.23
CA SER A 221 6.14 8.92 -11.24
C SER A 221 5.14 9.68 -10.37
N PRO A 222 4.02 10.18 -10.94
CA PRO A 222 2.97 10.79 -10.14
C PRO A 222 2.27 9.77 -9.21
N ILE A 223 2.33 8.48 -9.55
CA ILE A 223 1.85 7.40 -8.66
C ILE A 223 2.79 7.26 -7.46
N ALA A 224 4.11 7.25 -7.67
CA ALA A 224 5.10 7.24 -6.59
C ALA A 224 4.86 8.42 -5.63
N ASN A 225 4.75 9.63 -6.18
CA ASN A 225 4.53 10.85 -5.43
C ASN A 225 3.26 10.79 -4.56
N MET A 226 2.11 10.40 -5.14
CA MET A 226 0.85 10.25 -4.41
C MET A 226 0.96 9.21 -3.28
N VAL A 227 1.61 8.07 -3.54
CA VAL A 227 1.77 7.00 -2.55
C VAL A 227 2.71 7.42 -1.42
N ALA A 228 3.85 8.02 -1.75
CA ALA A 228 4.84 8.51 -0.79
C ALA A 228 4.23 9.59 0.12
N LYS A 229 3.46 10.53 -0.44
CA LYS A 229 2.73 11.55 0.31
C LYS A 229 1.82 10.95 1.37
N GLU A 230 0.93 10.02 1.01
CA GLU A 230 0.00 9.43 1.98
C GLU A 230 0.69 8.48 2.98
N ARG A 231 1.78 7.82 2.59
CA ARG A 231 2.59 7.04 3.53
C ARG A 231 3.29 7.92 4.57
N CYS A 232 3.84 9.04 4.14
CA CYS A 232 4.57 9.96 5.02
C CYS A 232 3.66 10.94 5.77
N ARG A 233 2.36 10.98 5.45
CA ARG A 233 1.40 11.88 6.08
C ARG A 233 0.95 11.35 7.44
N TRP A 234 1.18 12.12 8.48
CA TRP A 234 0.50 11.97 9.76
C TRP A 234 -0.61 13.01 9.87
N ILE A 235 -1.68 12.67 10.58
CA ILE A 235 -2.88 13.50 10.63
C ILE A 235 -3.38 13.67 12.06
N SER A 236 -4.10 14.77 12.32
CA SER A 236 -4.86 14.94 13.55
C SER A 236 -6.20 14.20 13.47
N GLU A 237 -6.82 13.94 14.62
CA GLU A 237 -8.15 13.31 14.68
C GLU A 237 -9.22 14.12 13.92
N LYS A 238 -9.16 15.45 14.02
CA LYS A 238 -10.02 16.36 13.26
C LYS A 238 -9.87 16.16 11.76
N ASN A 239 -8.63 16.03 11.27
CA ASN A 239 -8.38 15.83 9.84
C ASN A 239 -8.80 14.43 9.38
N ALA A 240 -8.61 13.41 10.22
CA ALA A 240 -9.12 12.08 9.97
C ALA A 240 -10.65 12.06 9.86
N GLY A 241 -11.35 12.79 10.75
CA GLY A 241 -12.80 12.97 10.71
C GLY A 241 -13.29 13.60 9.41
N ARG A 242 -12.57 14.60 8.88
CA ARG A 242 -12.89 15.23 7.59
C ARG A 242 -12.75 14.29 6.40
N VAL A 243 -11.68 13.49 6.36
CA VAL A 243 -11.50 12.46 5.32
C VAL A 243 -12.63 11.42 5.42
N TRP A 244 -12.97 10.99 6.63
CA TRP A 244 -14.06 10.03 6.83
C TRP A 244 -15.42 10.56 6.39
N GLN A 245 -15.76 11.81 6.75
CA GLN A 245 -16.98 12.46 6.31
C GLN A 245 -17.05 12.57 4.78
N SER A 246 -15.92 12.90 4.13
CA SER A 246 -15.84 12.94 2.67
C SER A 246 -16.01 11.56 2.06
N PHE A 247 -15.49 10.50 2.69
CA PHE A 247 -15.73 9.13 2.28
C PHE A 247 -17.22 8.76 2.36
N GLU A 248 -17.91 9.14 3.45
CA GLU A 248 -19.35 8.89 3.61
C GLU A 248 -20.18 9.63 2.56
N GLU A 249 -19.83 10.90 2.26
CA GLU A 249 -20.44 11.68 1.18
C GLU A 249 -20.31 10.99 -0.18
N VAL A 250 -19.10 10.52 -0.52
CA VAL A 250 -18.85 9.78 -1.76
C VAL A 250 -19.61 8.46 -1.78
N SER A 251 -19.58 7.71 -0.68
CA SER A 251 -20.27 6.43 -0.54
C SER A 251 -21.76 6.56 -0.79
N GLU A 252 -22.40 7.58 -0.22
CA GLU A 252 -23.82 7.82 -0.43
C GLU A 252 -24.12 8.22 -1.88
N ARG A 253 -23.32 9.12 -2.46
CA ARG A 253 -23.42 9.49 -3.88
C ARG A 253 -23.29 8.28 -4.82
N VAL A 254 -22.37 7.36 -4.52
CA VAL A 254 -22.18 6.12 -5.30
C VAL A 254 -23.43 5.24 -5.22
N LYS A 255 -24.02 5.07 -4.03
CA LYS A 255 -25.26 4.30 -3.85
C LYS A 255 -26.41 4.92 -4.65
N THR A 256 -26.67 6.22 -4.49
CA THR A 256 -27.75 6.93 -5.19
C THR A 256 -27.63 6.75 -6.70
N ARG A 257 -26.44 7.00 -7.26
CA ARG A 257 -26.21 6.88 -8.71
C ARG A 257 -26.33 5.46 -9.23
N SER A 258 -25.93 4.47 -8.42
CA SER A 258 -26.10 3.06 -8.73
C SER A 258 -27.59 2.69 -8.86
N PHE A 259 -28.45 3.21 -7.97
CA PHE A 259 -29.91 3.04 -8.08
C PHE A 259 -30.49 3.75 -9.30
N GLU A 260 -30.03 4.96 -9.59
CA GLU A 260 -30.47 5.78 -10.74
C GLU A 260 -29.93 5.28 -12.09
N LYS A 261 -29.03 4.29 -12.10
CA LYS A 261 -28.33 3.80 -13.30
C LYS A 261 -27.64 4.91 -14.10
N ARG A 262 -27.09 5.91 -13.40
CA ARG A 262 -26.43 7.06 -14.03
C ARG A 262 -25.18 6.61 -14.78
N SER A 263 -25.01 7.07 -16.01
CA SER A 263 -23.77 6.86 -16.76
C SER A 263 -22.68 7.83 -16.29
N VAL A 264 -21.46 7.33 -16.13
CA VAL A 264 -20.27 8.13 -15.84
C VAL A 264 -19.36 8.08 -17.06
N GLN A 265 -18.93 9.24 -17.55
CA GLN A 265 -17.94 9.35 -18.62
C GLN A 265 -16.55 9.46 -18.02
N ARG A 266 -15.56 8.87 -18.69
CA ARG A 266 -14.16 8.96 -18.28
C ARG A 266 -13.23 8.94 -19.48
N ARG A 267 -12.08 9.62 -19.37
CA ARG A 267 -11.01 9.44 -20.36
C ARG A 267 -10.57 7.96 -20.37
N ASN A 268 -10.19 7.47 -21.54
CA ASN A 268 -9.78 6.08 -21.75
C ASN A 268 -10.86 5.03 -21.39
N ILE A 269 -12.15 5.37 -21.32
CA ILE A 269 -13.21 4.44 -20.87
C ILE A 269 -13.23 3.11 -21.64
N ASN A 270 -13.05 3.16 -22.97
CA ASN A 270 -12.99 1.99 -23.86
C ASN A 270 -11.74 1.13 -23.67
N TRP A 271 -10.68 1.70 -23.11
CA TRP A 271 -9.47 0.96 -22.77
C TRP A 271 -9.61 0.35 -21.37
N LEU A 272 -10.09 1.14 -20.40
CA LEU A 272 -10.24 0.72 -19.01
C LEU A 272 -11.25 -0.43 -18.86
N ASN A 273 -12.32 -0.46 -19.66
CA ASN A 273 -13.33 -1.52 -19.60
C ASN A 273 -12.79 -2.93 -19.89
N LYS A 274 -11.63 -3.05 -20.56
CA LYS A 274 -10.97 -4.33 -20.87
C LYS A 274 -10.27 -4.92 -19.65
N TYR A 275 -9.94 -4.09 -18.67
CA TYR A 275 -9.19 -4.49 -17.49
C TYR A 275 -10.07 -4.86 -16.32
N HIS A 276 -11.39 -4.67 -16.39
CA HIS A 276 -12.29 -4.86 -15.24
C HIS A 276 -13.58 -5.57 -15.66
N PRO A 277 -14.08 -6.55 -14.88
CA PRO A 277 -15.41 -7.12 -15.11
C PRO A 277 -16.49 -6.02 -15.11
N PRO A 278 -17.53 -6.09 -15.98
CA PRO A 278 -18.46 -4.96 -16.19
C PRO A 278 -19.10 -4.40 -14.92
N TYR A 279 -19.51 -5.25 -13.98
CA TYR A 279 -20.14 -4.81 -12.74
C TYR A 279 -19.16 -4.10 -11.78
N LEU A 280 -17.89 -4.54 -11.73
CA LEU A 280 -16.84 -3.86 -10.96
C LEU A 280 -16.40 -2.58 -11.64
N PHE A 281 -16.32 -2.58 -12.97
CA PHE A 281 -15.96 -1.42 -13.77
C PHE A 281 -16.92 -0.25 -13.52
N VAL A 282 -18.23 -0.51 -13.58
CA VAL A 282 -19.26 0.49 -13.28
C VAL A 282 -19.15 0.98 -11.83
N GLU A 283 -18.91 0.09 -10.87
CA GLU A 283 -18.73 0.51 -9.47
C GLU A 283 -17.51 1.44 -9.30
N LEU A 284 -16.37 1.09 -9.91
CA LEU A 284 -15.15 1.90 -9.91
C LEU A 284 -15.36 3.28 -10.56
N LEU A 285 -16.08 3.34 -11.69
CA LEU A 285 -16.42 4.61 -12.36
C LEU A 285 -17.19 5.56 -11.42
N HIS A 286 -18.18 5.05 -10.69
CA HIS A 286 -18.93 5.86 -9.74
C HIS A 286 -18.08 6.36 -8.58
N TRP A 287 -17.17 5.51 -8.08
CA TRP A 287 -16.25 5.89 -7.00
C TRP A 287 -15.29 6.99 -7.43
N ILE A 288 -14.59 6.83 -8.56
CA ILE A 288 -13.62 7.85 -9.00
C ILE A 288 -14.29 9.18 -9.34
N ASP A 289 -15.45 9.17 -10.01
CA ASP A 289 -16.21 10.41 -10.28
C ASP A 289 -16.68 11.05 -8.97
N GLY A 290 -17.15 10.25 -8.01
CA GLY A 290 -17.54 10.75 -6.70
C GLY A 290 -16.38 11.45 -5.97
N ILE A 291 -15.18 10.84 -5.99
CA ILE A 291 -13.95 11.38 -5.41
C ILE A 291 -13.52 12.66 -6.12
N GLU A 292 -13.50 12.68 -7.45
CA GLU A 292 -13.06 13.84 -8.25
C GLU A 292 -13.97 15.07 -8.03
N ASN A 293 -15.25 14.85 -7.72
CA ASN A 293 -16.21 15.90 -7.39
C ASN A 293 -16.18 16.36 -5.91
N LEU A 294 -15.21 15.91 -5.10
CA LEU A 294 -14.99 16.48 -3.77
C LEU A 294 -14.36 17.86 -3.86
N ARG A 295 -14.89 18.80 -3.05
CA ARG A 295 -14.43 20.21 -3.03
C ARG A 295 -13.01 20.33 -2.49
N SER A 296 -12.70 19.63 -1.41
CA SER A 296 -11.42 19.76 -0.72
C SER A 296 -10.32 18.89 -1.35
N ALA A 297 -9.18 19.51 -1.66
CA ALA A 297 -8.07 18.84 -2.32
C ALA A 297 -7.46 17.73 -1.45
N ASN A 298 -7.26 17.96 -0.16
CA ASN A 298 -6.62 16.99 0.73
C ASN A 298 -7.44 15.69 0.85
N GLU A 299 -8.73 15.81 1.15
CA GLU A 299 -9.64 14.68 1.29
C GLU A 299 -9.81 13.94 -0.05
N ARG A 300 -9.87 14.68 -1.16
CA ARG A 300 -9.89 14.12 -2.51
C ARG A 300 -8.62 13.32 -2.81
N ASP A 301 -7.44 13.87 -2.53
CA ASP A 301 -6.16 13.23 -2.83
C ASP A 301 -5.94 11.99 -1.96
N THR A 302 -6.31 12.03 -0.68
CA THR A 302 -6.28 10.85 0.20
C THR A 302 -7.20 9.74 -0.31
N LEU A 303 -8.46 10.06 -0.66
CA LEU A 303 -9.39 9.05 -1.20
C LEU A 303 -9.01 8.57 -2.60
N ARG A 304 -8.36 9.41 -3.40
CA ARG A 304 -7.77 9.02 -4.69
C ARG A 304 -6.65 8.00 -4.49
N ALA A 305 -5.79 8.19 -3.49
CA ALA A 305 -4.75 7.22 -3.16
C ALA A 305 -5.34 5.89 -2.65
N VAL A 306 -6.41 5.95 -1.84
CA VAL A 306 -7.15 4.74 -1.42
C VAL A 306 -7.72 4.02 -2.64
N PHE A 307 -8.40 4.73 -3.54
CA PHE A 307 -8.92 4.17 -4.79
C PHE A 307 -7.80 3.52 -5.63
N SER A 308 -6.67 4.23 -5.78
CA SER A 308 -5.48 3.75 -6.50
C SER A 308 -4.94 2.41 -5.98
N SER A 309 -4.99 2.21 -4.65
CA SER A 309 -4.55 0.96 -4.02
C SER A 309 -5.42 -0.25 -4.40
N LEU A 310 -6.63 -0.01 -4.90
CA LEU A 310 -7.63 -1.03 -5.21
C LEU A 310 -7.80 -1.31 -6.71
N ILE A 311 -7.31 -0.42 -7.58
CA ILE A 311 -7.48 -0.51 -9.05
C ILE A 311 -7.09 -1.90 -9.58
N VAL A 312 -5.87 -2.34 -9.26
CA VAL A 312 -5.33 -3.62 -9.76
C VAL A 312 -6.01 -4.81 -9.09
N LYS A 313 -6.37 -4.68 -7.81
CA LYS A 313 -7.10 -5.71 -7.06
C LYS A 313 -8.43 -6.09 -7.71
N PHE A 314 -9.15 -5.12 -8.25
CA PHE A 314 -10.42 -5.33 -8.95
C PHE A 314 -10.26 -5.53 -10.47
N SER A 315 -9.03 -5.51 -10.97
CA SER A 315 -8.74 -5.73 -12.38
C SER A 315 -8.62 -7.22 -12.71
N ASN A 316 -8.52 -7.51 -14.00
CA ASN A 316 -8.19 -8.82 -14.53
C ASN A 316 -6.72 -9.19 -14.29
N LYS A 317 -5.83 -8.32 -13.78
CA LYS A 317 -4.43 -8.68 -13.50
C LYS A 317 -4.31 -9.59 -12.27
N ILE A 318 -3.41 -10.58 -12.30
CA ILE A 318 -3.12 -11.45 -11.14
C ILE A 318 -2.34 -10.71 -10.04
N SER A 319 -1.40 -9.84 -10.44
CA SER A 319 -0.64 -8.97 -9.56
C SER A 319 -0.16 -7.74 -10.33
N GLU A 320 0.44 -6.78 -9.62
CA GLU A 320 1.03 -5.57 -10.20
C GLU A 320 2.00 -5.86 -11.34
N THR A 321 2.90 -6.82 -11.10
CA THR A 321 4.03 -7.17 -11.98
C THR A 321 3.71 -8.30 -12.95
N SER A 322 2.48 -8.81 -12.96
CA SER A 322 2.10 -9.93 -13.82
C SER A 322 1.46 -9.44 -15.11
N GLU A 323 1.91 -9.99 -16.22
CA GLU A 323 1.25 -9.88 -17.52
C GLU A 323 0.04 -10.82 -17.65
N PHE A 324 -0.01 -11.85 -16.80
CA PHE A 324 -1.10 -12.81 -16.81
C PHE A 324 -2.37 -12.24 -16.19
N THR A 325 -3.49 -12.56 -16.84
CA THR A 325 -4.81 -12.11 -16.40
C THR A 325 -5.70 -13.24 -15.92
N LYS A 326 -6.44 -12.99 -14.85
CA LYS A 326 -7.53 -13.82 -14.34
C LYS A 326 -8.68 -12.91 -13.86
N PRO A 327 -9.91 -13.09 -14.39
CA PRO A 327 -11.06 -12.34 -13.91
C PRO A 327 -11.27 -12.51 -12.39
N PRO A 328 -11.42 -11.42 -11.64
CA PRO A 328 -11.60 -11.51 -10.19
C PRO A 328 -13.03 -11.94 -9.82
N THR A 329 -13.15 -12.67 -8.72
CA THR A 329 -14.42 -13.23 -8.23
C THR A 329 -14.97 -12.47 -7.03
N PHE A 330 -15.33 -11.20 -7.22
CA PHE A 330 -15.91 -10.35 -6.16
C PHE A 330 -17.43 -10.23 -6.30
N PRO A 331 -18.18 -10.12 -5.19
CA PRO A 331 -19.61 -9.78 -5.26
C PRO A 331 -19.82 -8.30 -5.63
N LYS A 332 -21.04 -7.95 -6.06
CA LYS A 332 -21.46 -6.53 -6.22
C LYS A 332 -21.31 -5.77 -4.89
N GLY A 333 -20.90 -4.50 -4.95
CA GLY A 333 -20.68 -3.68 -3.76
C GLY A 333 -19.36 -3.98 -3.05
N ALA A 334 -18.49 -4.81 -3.64
CA ALA A 334 -17.21 -5.12 -3.05
C ALA A 334 -16.28 -3.90 -3.05
N VAL A 335 -16.30 -3.07 -4.10
CA VAL A 335 -15.43 -1.89 -4.17
C VAL A 335 -15.71 -0.97 -2.99
N GLY A 336 -16.98 -0.69 -2.70
CA GLY A 336 -17.34 0.16 -1.55
C GLY A 336 -16.87 -0.39 -0.20
N LYS A 337 -17.02 -1.69 0.04
CA LYS A 337 -16.51 -2.33 1.27
C LYS A 337 -14.99 -2.25 1.40
N TRP A 338 -14.27 -2.36 0.29
CA TRP A 338 -12.81 -2.25 0.29
C TRP A 338 -12.33 -0.80 0.41
N MET A 339 -13.03 0.16 -0.21
CA MET A 339 -12.79 1.60 -0.01
C MET A 339 -12.96 1.98 1.45
N GLU A 340 -14.02 1.50 2.10
CA GLU A 340 -14.27 1.71 3.53
C GLU A 340 -13.10 1.20 4.38
N ARG A 341 -12.79 -0.09 4.26
CA ARG A 341 -11.75 -0.75 5.04
C ARG A 341 -10.37 -0.12 4.83
N LYS A 342 -10.01 0.19 3.57
CA LYS A 342 -8.71 0.81 3.27
C LYS A 342 -8.64 2.25 3.74
N THR A 343 -9.74 3.00 3.73
CA THR A 343 -9.78 4.34 4.32
C THR A 343 -9.59 4.25 5.84
N GLN A 344 -10.29 3.34 6.52
CA GLN A 344 -10.13 3.13 7.97
C GLN A 344 -8.71 2.70 8.34
N GLU A 345 -8.13 1.74 7.60
CA GLU A 345 -6.76 1.26 7.78
C GLU A 345 -5.75 2.41 7.62
N LEU A 346 -5.86 3.19 6.53
CA LEU A 346 -4.97 4.33 6.30
C LEU A 346 -5.07 5.35 7.44
N LEU A 347 -6.29 5.80 7.77
CA LEU A 347 -6.49 6.82 8.79
C LEU A 347 -6.00 6.36 10.17
N LYS A 348 -6.26 5.09 10.54
CA LYS A 348 -5.70 4.48 11.76
C LYS A 348 -4.17 4.56 11.75
N ASN A 349 -3.54 4.14 10.66
CA ASN A 349 -2.08 4.10 10.56
C ASN A 349 -1.43 5.50 10.53
N GLN A 350 -2.07 6.49 9.89
CA GLN A 350 -1.62 7.88 9.90
C GLN A 350 -1.77 8.54 11.28
N LEU A 351 -2.80 8.17 12.04
CA LEU A 351 -2.96 8.58 13.44
C LEU A 351 -1.91 7.92 14.35
N GLU A 352 -1.61 6.63 14.16
CA GLU A 352 -0.52 5.97 14.88
C GLU A 352 0.84 6.58 14.53
N LEU A 353 1.07 6.92 13.25
CA LEU A 353 2.27 7.65 12.84
C LEU A 353 2.38 8.98 13.58
N ALA A 354 1.30 9.77 13.68
CA ALA A 354 1.29 11.05 14.41
C ALA A 354 1.78 10.92 15.87
N LYS A 355 1.46 9.80 16.52
CA LYS A 355 1.91 9.52 17.90
C LYS A 355 3.41 9.20 17.98
N LYS A 356 3.97 8.56 16.96
CA LYS A 356 5.39 8.18 16.91
C LYS A 356 6.30 9.34 16.55
N ILE A 357 5.82 10.29 15.74
CA ILE A 357 6.63 11.40 15.20
C ILE A 357 6.03 12.78 15.50
N PRO A 358 5.69 13.10 16.76
CA PRO A 358 4.93 14.31 17.10
C PRO A 358 5.67 15.63 16.81
N LYS A 359 7.00 15.58 16.65
CA LYS A 359 7.88 16.76 16.50
C LYS A 359 8.69 16.75 15.20
N THR A 360 8.42 15.81 14.29
CA THR A 360 9.17 15.69 13.04
C THR A 360 8.60 16.64 11.98
N SER A 361 9.46 17.24 11.17
CA SER A 361 9.03 18.10 10.05
C SER A 361 8.41 17.26 8.92
N PRO A 362 7.37 17.76 8.22
CA PRO A 362 6.78 17.06 7.08
C PRO A 362 7.81 16.69 6.01
N ALA A 363 7.63 15.51 5.41
CA ALA A 363 8.43 15.10 4.26
C ALA A 363 8.27 16.12 3.11
N THR A 364 9.38 16.52 2.52
CA THR A 364 9.37 17.34 1.30
C THR A 364 9.47 16.44 0.09
N ILE A 365 8.49 16.50 -0.82
CA ILE A 365 8.34 15.53 -1.90
C ILE A 365 8.13 16.23 -3.24
N TRP A 366 9.06 16.02 -4.18
CA TRP A 366 9.01 16.51 -5.55
C TRP A 366 8.51 15.44 -6.53
N ASN A 367 7.96 15.88 -7.67
CA ASN A 367 7.57 15.02 -8.78
C ASN A 367 8.27 15.47 -10.06
N GLU A 368 9.58 15.27 -10.14
CA GLU A 368 10.41 15.82 -11.21
C GLU A 368 11.42 14.79 -11.75
N ASN A 369 11.97 15.11 -12.92
CA ASN A 369 13.14 14.41 -13.43
C ASN A 369 14.37 14.83 -12.62
N ILE A 370 15.12 13.86 -12.09
CA ILE A 370 16.35 14.15 -11.32
C ILE A 370 17.36 15.00 -12.11
N SER A 371 17.36 14.89 -13.45
CA SER A 371 18.23 15.65 -14.34
C SER A 371 17.90 17.14 -14.38
N THR A 372 16.65 17.52 -14.10
CA THR A 372 16.19 18.92 -14.06
C THR A 372 15.95 19.44 -12.66
N LEU A 373 15.88 18.57 -11.65
CA LEU A 373 15.66 18.96 -10.25
C LEU A 373 16.73 19.96 -9.79
N GLU A 374 16.30 21.14 -9.35
CA GLU A 374 17.17 22.18 -8.75
C GLU A 374 17.82 21.66 -7.47
N GLY A 375 17.01 21.00 -6.64
CA GLY A 375 17.45 20.21 -5.49
C GLY A 375 17.83 21.08 -4.30
N PHE A 376 19.04 20.89 -3.78
CA PHE A 376 19.48 21.42 -2.50
C PHE A 376 20.65 22.40 -2.65
N GLU A 377 20.91 23.13 -1.57
CA GLU A 377 22.20 23.78 -1.36
C GLU A 377 23.33 22.74 -1.39
N GLU A 378 24.51 23.15 -1.84
CA GLU A 378 25.68 22.26 -1.86
C GLU A 378 26.07 21.84 -0.45
N ASN A 379 26.61 20.63 -0.31
CA ASN A 379 27.09 20.07 0.96
C ASN A 379 26.06 20.05 2.10
N SER A 380 24.80 19.73 1.80
CA SER A 380 23.69 19.84 2.75
C SER A 380 22.97 18.53 3.09
N ILE A 381 23.23 17.43 2.38
CA ILE A 381 22.58 16.13 2.59
C ILE A 381 23.51 15.18 3.33
N ASP A 382 23.08 14.68 4.49
CA ASP A 382 23.86 13.77 5.33
C ASP A 382 23.81 12.33 4.82
N CYS A 383 22.66 11.91 4.28
CA CYS A 383 22.45 10.53 3.83
C CYS A 383 21.54 10.46 2.61
N THR A 384 22.02 9.82 1.55
CA THR A 384 21.18 9.39 0.43
C THR A 384 21.01 7.88 0.47
N ILE A 385 19.78 7.38 0.42
CA ILE A 385 19.49 5.94 0.26
C ILE A 385 18.59 5.79 -0.96
N THR A 386 19.03 5.09 -2.00
CA THR A 386 18.26 5.04 -3.24
C THR A 386 18.54 3.82 -4.11
N SER A 387 17.60 3.53 -5.01
CA SER A 387 17.69 2.48 -6.03
C SER A 387 17.19 3.05 -7.35
N PRO A 388 18.07 3.62 -8.19
CA PRO A 388 17.65 4.16 -9.47
C PRO A 388 17.13 3.04 -10.39
N PRO A 389 16.28 3.36 -11.38
CA PRO A 389 16.05 2.49 -12.51
C PRO A 389 17.39 2.16 -13.20
N PHE A 390 17.65 0.87 -13.43
CA PHE A 390 18.85 0.37 -14.10
C PHE A 390 18.46 -0.61 -15.21
N PRO A 391 19.34 -0.91 -16.18
CA PRO A 391 18.95 -1.77 -17.29
C PRO A 391 18.36 -3.11 -16.80
N GLY A 392 17.18 -3.47 -17.29
CA GLY A 392 16.51 -4.71 -16.88
C GLY A 392 15.68 -4.62 -15.60
N THR A 393 15.51 -3.43 -15.01
CA THR A 393 14.38 -3.17 -14.11
C THR A 393 13.05 -3.10 -14.87
N TYR A 394 11.94 -3.02 -14.13
CA TYR A 394 10.62 -2.80 -14.71
C TYR A 394 10.59 -1.51 -15.52
N ASP A 395 9.70 -1.51 -16.51
CA ASP A 395 9.20 -0.26 -17.07
C ASP A 395 8.04 0.23 -16.19
N TYR A 396 8.27 1.30 -15.41
CA TYR A 396 7.30 1.76 -14.42
C TYR A 396 6.12 2.49 -15.05
N LEU A 397 6.27 3.10 -16.24
CA LEU A 397 5.14 3.60 -17.01
C LEU A 397 4.19 2.46 -17.38
N ASP A 398 4.68 1.36 -17.95
CA ASP A 398 3.83 0.22 -18.33
C ASP A 398 3.23 -0.45 -17.09
N LEU A 399 4.03 -0.58 -16.03
CA LEU A 399 3.60 -1.17 -14.76
C LEU A 399 2.43 -0.40 -14.14
N HIS A 400 2.44 0.93 -14.26
CA HIS A 400 1.46 1.82 -13.65
C HIS A 400 0.43 2.38 -14.63
N GLU A 401 0.46 2.01 -15.90
CA GLU A 401 -0.42 2.52 -16.96
C GLU A 401 -1.90 2.46 -16.57
N LEU A 402 -2.33 1.32 -16.01
CA LEU A 402 -3.70 1.14 -15.57
C LEU A 402 -4.10 2.16 -14.50
N ARG A 403 -3.22 2.49 -13.56
CA ARG A 403 -3.49 3.52 -12.54
C ARG A 403 -3.47 4.91 -13.13
N LEU A 404 -2.47 5.22 -13.93
CA LEU A 404 -2.32 6.54 -14.57
C LEU A 404 -3.57 6.88 -15.37
N LYS A 405 -4.05 5.93 -16.20
CA LYS A 405 -5.26 6.09 -16.98
C LYS A 405 -6.53 6.16 -16.13
N TRP A 406 -6.60 5.47 -14.98
CA TRP A 406 -7.72 5.55 -14.03
C TRP A 406 -7.73 6.79 -13.15
N LEU A 407 -6.60 7.48 -13.01
CA LEU A 407 -6.46 8.68 -12.20
C LEU A 407 -6.26 9.92 -13.04
N ASP A 408 -6.28 9.76 -14.36
CA ASP A 408 -6.18 10.86 -15.31
C ASP A 408 -4.86 11.65 -15.19
N PHE A 409 -3.82 10.99 -14.67
CA PHE A 409 -2.48 11.55 -14.53
C PHE A 409 -1.77 11.64 -15.90
N PRO A 410 -0.98 12.69 -16.11
CA PRO A 410 -0.21 12.84 -17.34
C PRO A 410 0.84 11.73 -17.42
N THR A 411 1.03 11.20 -18.63
CA THR A 411 2.01 10.16 -18.92
C THR A 411 3.24 10.70 -19.65
N ASP A 412 3.16 11.91 -20.21
CA ASP A 412 4.17 12.45 -21.13
C ASP A 412 5.54 12.56 -20.47
N GLN A 413 5.59 13.10 -19.24
CA GLN A 413 6.82 13.24 -18.48
C GLN A 413 7.50 11.90 -18.20
N MET A 414 6.72 10.84 -17.89
CA MET A 414 7.29 9.50 -17.74
C MET A 414 7.70 8.92 -19.09
N SER A 415 6.85 9.05 -20.11
CA SER A 415 7.14 8.51 -21.44
C SER A 415 8.48 9.03 -21.99
N SER A 416 8.81 10.31 -21.80
CA SER A 416 10.07 10.89 -22.28
C SER A 416 11.19 10.90 -21.24
N GLY A 417 10.86 10.95 -19.96
CA GLY A 417 11.83 11.21 -18.88
C GLY A 417 12.28 9.98 -18.11
N GLU A 418 11.56 8.86 -18.21
CA GLU A 418 11.83 7.67 -17.40
C GLU A 418 13.12 6.97 -17.84
N ILE A 419 13.96 6.61 -16.87
CA ILE A 419 15.28 6.01 -17.10
C ILE A 419 15.13 4.49 -17.31
N THR A 420 14.46 4.07 -18.38
CA THR A 420 14.25 2.65 -18.72
C THR A 420 14.85 2.29 -20.07
N LYS A 421 14.82 0.98 -20.40
CA LYS A 421 15.20 0.47 -21.72
C LYS A 421 14.34 1.04 -22.87
N ARG A 422 13.16 1.60 -22.59
CA ARG A 422 12.35 2.31 -23.60
C ARG A 422 13.09 3.53 -24.14
N ASN A 423 13.77 4.25 -23.24
CA ASN A 423 14.33 5.56 -23.52
C ASN A 423 15.86 5.56 -23.60
N TYR A 424 16.52 4.58 -22.98
CA TYR A 424 17.97 4.54 -22.85
C TYR A 424 18.54 3.14 -23.15
N THR A 425 19.51 3.10 -24.05
CA THR A 425 20.42 1.95 -24.21
C THR A 425 21.33 1.81 -22.98
N PRO A 426 21.90 0.63 -22.70
CA PRO A 426 22.89 0.48 -21.64
C PRO A 426 24.05 1.48 -21.72
N ARG A 427 24.50 1.80 -22.94
CA ARG A 427 25.53 2.82 -23.19
C ARG A 427 25.07 4.23 -22.78
N GLN A 428 23.81 4.59 -23.06
CA GLN A 428 23.25 5.89 -22.64
C GLN A 428 22.96 5.92 -21.14
N TRP A 429 22.60 4.79 -20.53
CA TRP A 429 22.38 4.70 -19.09
C TRP A 429 23.63 5.09 -18.30
N LYS A 430 24.83 4.77 -18.79
CA LYS A 430 26.09 5.27 -18.20
C LYS A 430 26.14 6.80 -18.11
N GLN A 431 25.70 7.50 -19.13
CA GLN A 431 25.70 8.96 -19.12
C GLN A 431 24.70 9.48 -18.09
N VAL A 432 23.47 8.97 -18.10
CA VAL A 432 22.43 9.33 -17.13
C VAL A 432 22.89 9.05 -15.69
N PHE A 433 23.53 7.90 -15.46
CA PHE A 433 24.12 7.53 -14.19
C PHE A 433 25.10 8.58 -13.69
N ARG A 434 26.06 8.98 -14.53
CA ARG A 434 27.04 10.02 -14.17
C ARG A 434 26.37 11.34 -13.85
N GLU A 435 25.38 11.75 -14.63
CA GLU A 435 24.69 13.03 -14.47
C GLU A 435 23.97 13.14 -13.12
N PHE A 436 23.18 12.13 -12.73
CA PHE A 436 22.54 12.18 -11.41
C PHE A 436 23.53 11.97 -10.28
N MET A 437 24.57 11.12 -10.45
CA MET A 437 25.59 10.93 -9.41
C MET A 437 26.40 12.20 -9.14
N LEU A 438 26.66 13.02 -10.17
CA LEU A 438 27.29 14.35 -10.00
C LEU A 438 26.40 15.29 -9.20
N LYS A 439 25.08 15.29 -9.44
CA LYS A 439 24.14 16.08 -8.62
C LYS A 439 24.13 15.63 -7.17
N LEU A 440 24.02 14.31 -6.93
CA LEU A 440 24.06 13.76 -5.58
C LEU A 440 25.35 14.14 -4.86
N ARG A 441 26.50 14.10 -5.56
CA ARG A 441 27.78 14.51 -4.98
C ARG A 441 27.74 15.97 -4.53
N ARG A 442 27.27 16.88 -5.38
CA ARG A 442 27.20 18.31 -5.06
C ARG A 442 26.34 18.59 -3.83
N TRP A 443 25.26 17.85 -3.65
CA TRP A 443 24.36 18.02 -2.50
C TRP A 443 24.83 17.32 -1.24
N THR A 444 25.62 16.26 -1.35
CA THR A 444 26.07 15.47 -0.19
C THR A 444 27.07 16.28 0.64
N ALA A 445 26.87 16.31 1.96
CA ALA A 445 27.78 16.94 2.91
C ALA A 445 29.17 16.28 2.90
N GLU A 446 30.17 16.92 3.50
CA GLU A 446 31.56 16.43 3.54
C GLU A 446 31.67 15.03 4.17
N GLU A 447 30.99 14.82 5.30
CA GLU A 447 30.86 13.51 5.99
C GLU A 447 29.63 12.72 5.54
N GLY A 448 28.90 13.24 4.55
CA GLY A 448 27.69 12.63 4.05
C GLY A 448 27.98 11.38 3.21
N VAL A 449 27.00 10.48 3.16
CA VAL A 449 27.15 9.20 2.43
C VAL A 449 26.01 8.93 1.47
N CYS A 450 26.28 8.13 0.45
CA CYS A 450 25.26 7.59 -0.45
C CYS A 450 25.25 6.06 -0.40
N TYR A 451 24.12 5.49 0.01
CA TYR A 451 23.81 4.06 -0.13
C TYR A 451 23.03 3.85 -1.42
N LEU A 452 23.67 3.20 -2.38
CA LEU A 452 23.11 2.90 -3.68
C LEU A 452 22.81 1.41 -3.79
N GLN A 453 21.54 1.05 -4.03
CA GLN A 453 21.17 -0.33 -4.33
C GLN A 453 21.07 -0.54 -5.85
N LEU A 454 21.83 -1.50 -6.37
CA LEU A 454 21.77 -1.94 -7.77
C LEU A 454 21.76 -3.46 -7.86
N GLY A 455 21.01 -3.99 -8.81
CA GLY A 455 21.10 -5.40 -9.19
C GLY A 455 22.03 -5.60 -10.37
N ASP A 456 22.42 -6.84 -10.62
CA ASP A 456 23.03 -7.21 -11.89
C ASP A 456 22.00 -7.17 -13.01
N TRP A 457 22.50 -6.89 -14.22
CA TRP A 457 21.71 -6.97 -15.43
C TRP A 457 22.46 -7.69 -16.55
N LEU A 458 21.76 -7.86 -17.67
CA LEU A 458 22.30 -8.43 -18.88
C LEU A 458 22.44 -7.36 -19.94
N GLU A 459 23.61 -7.31 -20.56
CA GLU A 459 23.93 -6.51 -21.74
C GLU A 459 24.53 -7.44 -22.79
N SER A 460 23.87 -7.58 -23.94
CA SER A 460 24.28 -8.52 -25.01
C SER A 460 24.53 -9.96 -24.50
N ASP A 461 23.63 -10.46 -23.65
CA ASP A 461 23.72 -11.77 -22.97
C ASP A 461 24.90 -11.96 -22.00
N GLU A 462 25.66 -10.89 -21.73
CA GLU A 462 26.70 -10.88 -20.71
C GLU A 462 26.20 -10.23 -19.42
N ARG A 463 26.59 -10.82 -18.28
CA ARG A 463 26.31 -10.28 -16.95
C ARG A 463 27.13 -9.02 -16.72
N VAL A 464 26.44 -7.92 -16.40
CA VAL A 464 27.05 -6.71 -15.89
C VAL A 464 26.79 -6.62 -14.39
N SER A 465 27.88 -6.58 -13.62
CA SER A 465 27.84 -6.43 -12.16
C SER A 465 27.50 -5.00 -11.78
N GLY A 466 26.44 -4.80 -11.00
CA GLY A 466 26.05 -3.45 -10.54
C GLY A 466 27.12 -2.80 -9.67
N LEU A 467 27.84 -3.60 -8.89
CA LEU A 467 28.96 -3.16 -8.06
C LEU A 467 30.17 -2.75 -8.91
N GLU A 468 30.61 -3.60 -9.84
CA GLU A 468 31.77 -3.31 -10.70
C GLU A 468 31.49 -2.12 -11.62
N PHE A 469 30.27 -2.02 -12.13
CA PHE A 469 29.82 -0.86 -12.87
C PHE A 469 29.96 0.42 -12.05
N THR A 470 29.49 0.39 -10.80
CA THR A 470 29.56 1.55 -9.90
C THR A 470 31.02 1.91 -9.60
N GLN A 471 31.86 0.95 -9.24
CA GLN A 471 33.30 1.17 -9.01
C GLN A 471 33.97 1.82 -10.23
N LYS A 472 33.65 1.35 -11.43
CA LYS A 472 34.23 1.86 -12.68
C LYS A 472 33.85 3.30 -12.99
N TYR A 473 32.65 3.75 -12.63
CA TYR A 473 32.11 5.03 -13.09
C TYR A 473 31.86 6.08 -12.00
N ALA A 474 31.70 5.68 -10.74
CA ALA A 474 31.55 6.60 -9.61
C ALA A 474 32.83 7.42 -9.38
N ASP A 475 34.01 6.80 -9.49
CA ASP A 475 35.31 7.46 -9.29
C ASP A 475 35.50 8.69 -10.19
N SER A 476 35.07 8.56 -11.45
CA SER A 476 35.17 9.62 -12.45
C SER A 476 34.18 10.78 -12.28
N VAL A 477 33.30 10.70 -11.28
CA VAL A 477 32.41 11.77 -10.86
C VAL A 477 32.67 12.16 -9.39
N GLY A 478 33.82 11.75 -8.84
CA GLY A 478 34.28 12.13 -7.50
C GLY A 478 33.61 11.37 -6.35
N TRP A 479 33.10 10.17 -6.61
CA TRP A 479 32.61 9.25 -5.60
C TRP A 479 33.56 8.06 -5.48
N LYS A 480 33.88 7.63 -4.27
CA LYS A 480 34.63 6.40 -3.97
C LYS A 480 33.74 5.34 -3.35
N VAL A 481 33.88 4.09 -3.82
CA VAL A 481 33.23 2.94 -3.19
C VAL A 481 33.99 2.59 -1.91
N ALA A 482 33.43 2.98 -0.76
CA ALA A 482 34.01 2.75 0.56
C ALA A 482 33.63 1.39 1.16
N GLY A 483 32.56 0.77 0.66
CA GLY A 483 32.12 -0.56 1.08
C GLY A 483 30.99 -1.11 0.23
N SER A 484 30.73 -2.40 0.34
CA SER A 484 29.58 -3.03 -0.30
C SER A 484 29.07 -4.23 0.50
N ALA A 485 27.81 -4.58 0.24
CA ALA A 485 27.25 -5.88 0.56
C ALA A 485 26.52 -6.41 -0.67
N SER A 486 26.75 -7.67 -0.99
CA SER A 486 26.25 -8.35 -2.18
C SER A 486 25.53 -9.63 -1.77
N VAL A 487 24.35 -9.88 -2.32
CA VAL A 487 23.54 -11.05 -2.02
C VAL A 487 23.00 -11.64 -3.32
N GLN A 488 23.25 -12.94 -3.55
CA GLN A 488 22.80 -13.63 -4.76
C GLN A 488 21.31 -13.95 -4.69
N ARG A 489 20.48 -13.40 -5.59
CA ARG A 489 19.03 -13.59 -5.62
C ARG A 489 18.61 -14.81 -6.44
N GLU A 490 17.58 -15.51 -5.97
CA GLU A 490 16.95 -16.57 -6.74
C GLU A 490 16.22 -15.99 -7.96
N ILE A 491 16.52 -16.53 -9.14
CA ILE A 491 15.85 -16.18 -10.39
C ILE A 491 14.74 -17.20 -10.63
N PHE A 492 13.47 -16.77 -10.52
CA PHE A 492 12.32 -17.66 -10.71
C PHE A 492 11.97 -17.91 -12.18
N ASP A 493 12.29 -16.95 -13.05
CA ASP A 493 12.07 -17.09 -14.49
C ASP A 493 13.14 -17.99 -15.12
N ALA A 494 12.72 -18.99 -15.88
CA ALA A 494 13.61 -20.01 -16.43
C ALA A 494 14.55 -19.45 -17.50
N ASN A 495 14.07 -18.51 -18.32
CA ASN A 495 14.86 -17.90 -19.39
C ASN A 495 15.93 -16.98 -18.80
N LEU A 496 15.54 -16.11 -17.87
CA LEU A 496 16.48 -15.27 -17.12
C LEU A 496 17.51 -16.12 -16.38
N ARG A 497 17.10 -17.24 -15.76
CA ARG A 497 18.03 -18.14 -15.08
C ARG A 497 19.04 -18.75 -16.05
N GLN A 498 18.62 -19.10 -17.25
CA GLN A 498 19.50 -19.58 -18.31
C GLN A 498 20.50 -18.48 -18.74
N SER A 499 20.03 -17.26 -18.97
CA SER A 499 20.87 -16.14 -19.39
C SER A 499 21.91 -15.72 -18.34
N PHE A 500 21.55 -15.71 -17.05
CA PHE A 500 22.50 -15.41 -15.97
C PHE A 500 23.45 -16.58 -15.65
N GLY A 501 23.18 -17.77 -16.19
CA GLY A 501 24.02 -18.95 -16.06
C GLY A 501 24.36 -19.30 -14.60
N LYS A 502 25.56 -19.88 -14.41
CA LYS A 502 26.05 -20.31 -13.08
C LYS A 502 26.43 -19.15 -12.16
N SER A 503 26.74 -17.97 -12.70
CA SER A 503 27.02 -16.76 -11.91
C SER A 503 25.79 -16.28 -11.13
N GLY A 504 24.59 -16.59 -11.63
CA GLY A 504 23.34 -16.09 -11.06
C GLY A 504 23.23 -14.56 -11.12
N LYS A 505 22.20 -14.03 -10.47
CA LYS A 505 21.94 -12.60 -10.38
C LYS A 505 22.21 -12.13 -8.96
N TRP A 506 22.99 -11.07 -8.81
CA TRP A 506 23.26 -10.47 -7.52
C TRP A 506 22.51 -9.16 -7.34
N GLU A 507 22.24 -8.82 -6.08
CA GLU A 507 21.89 -7.49 -5.66
C GLU A 507 23.00 -6.94 -4.77
N HIS A 508 23.28 -5.66 -4.92
CA HIS A 508 24.37 -4.96 -4.26
C HIS A 508 23.81 -3.74 -3.54
N LEU A 509 24.17 -3.59 -2.28
CA LEU A 509 24.08 -2.33 -1.54
C LEU A 509 25.50 -1.76 -1.49
N ILE A 510 25.68 -0.55 -2.00
CA ILE A 510 27.01 0.05 -2.25
C ILE A 510 27.09 1.34 -1.45
N LEU A 511 28.14 1.48 -0.64
CA LEU A 511 28.42 2.69 0.12
C LEU A 511 29.41 3.56 -0.65
N LEU A 512 29.00 4.80 -0.91
CA LEU A 512 29.77 5.81 -1.61
C LEU A 512 30.08 6.98 -0.67
N ARG A 513 31.32 7.48 -0.76
CA ARG A 513 31.83 8.69 -0.07
C ARG A 513 32.58 9.58 -1.07
N GLN A 514 32.69 10.88 -0.79
CA GLN A 514 33.38 11.83 -1.68
C GLN A 514 34.90 11.68 -1.66
#